data_AF-A0A3D2W4J2-F1
#
_entry.id   AF-A0A3D2W4J2-F1
#
_cell.length_a   1.000
_cell.length_b   1.000
_cell.length_c   1.000
_cell.angle_alpha   90.00
_cell.angle_beta   90.00
_cell.angle_gamma   90.00
#
_symmetry.space_group_name_H-M   'P 1'
#
loop_
_entity.id
_entity.type
_entity.pdbx_description
1 polymer ?
#
loop_
_entity_poly.entity_id
_entity_poly.type
_entity_poly.pdbx_seq_one_letter_code
_entity_poly.pdbx_strand_id
1 'polypeptide(L)'
;MRKKVVFYHAGCKVCVSAEQQLAVALDPAKFDVEVVNFADAPGRIDEAEKAGVVSVPAFVIGGTPFHINFGASMADLKGGA
;
A
#
# COMPACT_ATOMS: atom_id res chain seq x y z
N MET A 1 2.83 -17.96 13.29
CA MET A 1 3.32 -17.61 11.92
C MET A 1 3.00 -16.15 11.67
N ARG A 2 3.94 -15.40 11.07
CA ARG A 2 3.70 -14.00 10.66
C ARG A 2 2.87 -13.99 9.38
N LYS A 3 1.98 -13.01 9.24
CA LYS A 3 1.22 -12.79 8.00
C LYS A 3 2.08 -12.02 7.02
N LYS A 4 2.25 -12.55 5.81
CA LYS A 4 2.93 -11.83 4.74
C LYS A 4 2.12 -10.61 4.31
N VAL A 5 2.80 -9.50 4.18
CA VAL A 5 2.27 -8.23 3.69
C VAL A 5 3.21 -7.74 2.60
N VAL A 6 2.67 -7.43 1.42
CA VAL A 6 3.48 -6.81 0.35
C VAL A 6 3.01 -5.38 0.16
N PHE A 7 3.94 -4.45 0.16
CA PHE A 7 3.69 -3.05 -0.08
C PHE A 7 4.25 -2.66 -1.45
N TYR A 8 3.37 -2.31 -2.39
CA TYR A 8 3.74 -1.91 -3.75
C TYR A 8 3.68 -0.38 -3.89
N HIS A 9 4.73 0.20 -4.47
CA HIS A 9 4.82 1.64 -4.77
C HIS A 9 5.67 1.90 -6.02
N ALA A 10 5.64 3.14 -6.53
CA ALA A 10 6.34 3.56 -7.76
C ALA A 10 7.36 4.69 -7.54
N GLY A 11 7.89 4.84 -6.33
CA GLY A 11 8.92 5.84 -6.02
C GLY A 11 8.46 7.30 -5.98
N CYS A 12 7.14 7.58 -5.97
CA CYS A 12 6.62 8.94 -5.89
C CYS A 12 6.87 9.58 -4.51
N LYS A 13 7.46 10.78 -4.49
CA LYS A 13 7.69 11.60 -3.27
C LYS A 13 6.43 11.99 -2.50
N VAL A 14 5.23 11.75 -3.05
CA VAL A 14 3.93 12.17 -2.48
C VAL A 14 3.42 11.19 -1.40
N CYS A 15 3.97 9.98 -1.29
CA CYS A 15 3.42 8.93 -0.42
C CYS A 15 4.23 8.71 0.87
N VAL A 16 5.35 9.42 1.03
CA VAL A 16 6.40 9.13 2.03
C VAL A 16 5.88 9.08 3.47
N SER A 17 4.91 9.92 3.87
CA SER A 17 4.46 9.99 5.27
C SER A 17 3.46 8.91 5.67
N ALA A 18 2.56 8.49 4.78
CA ALA A 18 1.63 7.39 5.04
C ALA A 18 2.34 6.04 4.85
N GLU A 19 3.23 5.97 3.87
CA GLU A 19 4.04 4.81 3.52
C GLU A 19 5.07 4.47 4.62
N GLN A 20 5.83 5.46 5.12
CA GLN A 20 6.77 5.26 6.22
C GLN A 20 6.07 4.95 7.54
N GLN A 21 4.95 5.61 7.86
CA GLN A 21 4.28 5.36 9.14
C GLN A 21 3.48 4.06 9.12
N LEU A 22 2.79 3.71 8.04
CA LEU A 22 1.95 2.51 8.03
C LEU A 22 2.78 1.23 7.88
N ALA A 23 3.83 1.23 7.06
CA ALA A 23 4.73 0.08 6.96
C ALA A 23 5.48 -0.16 8.28
N VAL A 24 5.88 0.91 9.00
CA VAL A 24 6.56 0.80 10.30
C VAL A 24 5.60 0.55 11.46
N ALA A 25 4.31 0.94 11.35
CA ALA A 25 3.30 0.67 12.37
C ALA A 25 2.81 -0.79 12.39
N LEU A 26 3.09 -1.57 11.35
CA LEU A 26 2.79 -3.00 11.36
C LEU A 26 3.69 -3.70 12.37
N ASP A 27 3.06 -4.33 13.37
CA ASP A 27 3.75 -5.10 14.41
C ASP A 27 4.64 -6.19 13.77
N PRO A 28 5.97 -6.09 13.88
CA PRO A 28 6.90 -7.03 13.24
C PRO A 28 6.82 -8.44 13.87
N ALA A 29 6.19 -8.59 15.04
CA ALA A 29 5.90 -9.91 15.59
C ALA A 29 4.72 -10.60 14.87
N LYS A 30 3.85 -9.83 14.20
CA LYS A 30 2.63 -10.31 13.54
C LYS A 30 2.72 -10.30 12.01
N PHE A 31 3.47 -9.36 11.44
CA PHE A 31 3.54 -9.15 10.00
C PHE A 31 4.97 -9.26 9.47
N ASP A 32 5.10 -9.86 8.30
CA ASP A 32 6.33 -9.92 7.53
C ASP A 32 6.13 -9.02 6.30
N VAL A 33 6.72 -7.82 6.36
CA VAL A 33 6.47 -6.75 5.39
C VAL A 33 7.55 -6.75 4.32
N GLU A 34 7.15 -6.99 3.08
CA GLU A 34 7.99 -6.86 1.89
C GLU A 34 7.64 -5.54 1.19
N VAL A 35 8.65 -4.74 0.87
CA VAL A 35 8.47 -3.48 0.12
C VAL A 35 8.96 -3.69 -1.31
N VAL A 36 8.10 -3.38 -2.28
CA VAL A 36 8.37 -3.53 -3.72
C VAL A 36 8.22 -2.18 -4.40
N ASN A 37 9.34 -1.64 -4.88
CA ASN A 37 9.37 -0.46 -5.73
C ASN A 37 9.32 -0.89 -7.21
N PHE A 38 8.30 -0.47 -7.96
CA PHE A 38 8.20 -0.77 -9.39
C PHE A 38 9.25 -0.07 -10.24
N ALA A 39 9.87 1.00 -9.76
CA ALA A 39 11.01 1.60 -10.45
C ALA A 39 12.25 0.67 -10.44
N ASP A 40 12.44 -0.10 -9.36
CA ASP A 40 13.56 -1.04 -9.21
C ASP A 40 13.21 -2.46 -9.69
N ALA A 41 11.93 -2.85 -9.59
CA ALA A 41 11.43 -4.19 -9.90
C ALA A 41 10.20 -4.15 -10.82
N PRO A 42 10.32 -3.67 -12.08
CA PRO A 42 9.19 -3.53 -12.99
C PRO A 42 8.49 -4.86 -13.32
N GLY A 43 9.22 -5.98 -13.29
CA GLY A 43 8.64 -7.32 -13.51
C GLY A 43 7.67 -7.80 -12.40
N ARG A 44 7.55 -7.06 -11.30
CA ARG A 44 6.59 -7.36 -10.21
C ARG A 44 5.21 -6.71 -10.42
N ILE A 45 5.03 -5.93 -11.49
CA ILE A 45 3.72 -5.31 -11.81
C ILE A 45 2.67 -6.40 -12.07
N ASP A 46 2.97 -7.39 -12.90
CA ASP A 46 2.06 -8.51 -13.22
C ASP A 46 1.63 -9.28 -11.95
N GLU A 47 2.52 -9.38 -10.95
CA GLU A 47 2.21 -10.00 -9.67
C GLU A 47 1.20 -9.16 -8.87
N ALA A 48 1.43 -7.85 -8.81
CA ALA A 48 0.55 -6.93 -8.10
C ALA A 48 -0.86 -6.90 -8.74
N GLU A 49 -0.94 -6.88 -10.07
CA GLU A 49 -2.21 -6.95 -10.79
C GLU A 49 -2.97 -8.25 -10.50
N LYS A 50 -2.28 -9.40 -10.51
CA LYS A 50 -2.87 -10.70 -10.12
C LYS A 50 -3.33 -10.73 -8.67
N ALA A 51 -2.70 -9.94 -7.80
CA ALA A 51 -3.11 -9.74 -6.41
C ALA A 51 -4.26 -8.72 -6.25
N GLY A 52 -4.82 -8.20 -7.35
CA GLY A 52 -5.93 -7.23 -7.34
C GLY A 52 -5.52 -5.79 -7.07
N VAL A 53 -4.22 -5.46 -7.21
CA VAL A 53 -3.75 -4.09 -7.07
C VAL A 53 -4.12 -3.30 -8.32
N VAL A 54 -4.96 -2.26 -8.16
CA VAL A 54 -5.41 -1.39 -9.26
C VAL A 54 -4.76 0.00 -9.24
N SER A 55 -4.17 0.40 -8.12
CA SER A 55 -3.45 1.66 -7.97
C SER A 55 -2.36 1.51 -6.91
N VAL A 56 -1.28 2.27 -7.01
CA VAL A 56 -0.25 2.35 -5.97
C VAL A 56 -0.18 3.78 -5.41
N PRO A 57 0.24 3.96 -4.14
CA PRO A 57 0.73 2.93 -3.19
C PRO A 57 -0.36 1.99 -2.66
N ALA A 58 -0.03 0.73 -2.40
CA ALA A 58 -0.98 -0.26 -1.88
C ALA A 58 -0.32 -1.36 -1.04
N PHE A 59 -1.05 -1.83 -0.03
CA PHE A 59 -0.71 -3.04 0.72
C PHE A 59 -1.52 -4.22 0.24
N VAL A 60 -0.91 -5.40 0.13
CA VAL A 60 -1.59 -6.68 -0.02
C VAL A 60 -1.39 -7.46 1.28
N ILE A 61 -2.44 -7.58 2.08
CA ILE A 61 -2.41 -8.26 3.39
C ILE A 61 -3.25 -9.52 3.27
N GLY A 62 -2.61 -10.70 3.38
CA GLY A 62 -3.32 -11.98 3.27
C GLY A 62 -4.08 -12.14 1.95
N GLY A 63 -3.53 -11.59 0.85
CA GLY A 63 -4.13 -11.62 -0.48
C GLY A 63 -5.20 -10.56 -0.75
N THR A 64 -5.51 -9.69 0.22
CA THR A 64 -6.46 -8.59 0.03
C THR A 64 -5.70 -7.28 -0.24
N PRO A 65 -5.96 -6.59 -1.36
CA PRO A 65 -5.35 -5.30 -1.66
C PRO A 65 -6.03 -4.16 -0.91
N PHE A 66 -5.23 -3.24 -0.39
CA PHE A 66 -5.60 -2.01 0.32
C PHE A 66 -4.88 -0.85 -0.36
N HIS A 67 -5.61 -0.09 -1.17
CA HIS A 67 -5.06 1.05 -1.88
C HIS A 67 -5.00 2.28 -0.97
N ILE A 68 -3.85 2.96 -0.97
CA ILE A 68 -3.63 4.17 -0.21
C ILE A 68 -3.67 5.32 -1.21
N ASN A 69 -4.88 5.81 -1.47
CA ASN A 69 -5.12 6.99 -2.29
C ASN A 69 -6.30 7.74 -1.68
N PHE A 70 -6.12 9.04 -1.44
CA PHE A 70 -7.05 9.92 -0.75
C PHE A 70 -8.44 9.91 -1.43
N GLY A 71 -9.42 9.28 -0.79
CA GLY A 71 -10.77 9.09 -1.34
C GLY A 71 -11.66 10.32 -1.12
N ALA A 72 -12.32 10.40 0.04
CA ALA A 72 -13.19 11.51 0.41
C ALA A 72 -12.46 12.49 1.33
N SER A 73 -12.67 13.78 1.10
CA SER A 73 -12.20 14.84 1.98
C SER A 73 -13.04 14.92 3.27
N MET A 74 -12.47 15.51 4.32
CA MET A 74 -13.23 15.78 5.56
C MET A 74 -14.41 16.74 5.35
N ALA A 75 -14.42 17.50 4.25
CA ALA A 75 -15.55 18.31 3.84
C ALA A 75 -16.68 17.44 3.29
N ASP A 76 -16.38 16.46 2.43
CA ASP A 76 -17.36 15.50 1.87
C ASP A 76 -18.07 14.72 2.99
N LEU A 77 -17.32 14.36 4.04
CA LEU A 77 -17.85 13.62 5.19
C LEU A 77 -18.66 14.51 6.17
N LYS A 78 -18.47 15.83 6.12
CA LYS A 78 -19.22 16.81 6.91
C LYS A 78 -20.41 17.41 6.16
N GLY A 79 -20.70 16.92 4.95
CA GLY A 79 -21.77 17.42 4.08
C GLY A 79 -21.46 18.77 3.43
N GLY A 80 -20.18 19.06 3.15
CA GLY A 80 -19.73 20.34 2.61
C GLY A 80 -19.95 20.50 1.11
N ALA A 81 -20.94 21.34 0.78
CA ALA A 81 -21.33 21.95 -0.50
C ALA A 81 -22.04 21.06 -1.55
#